data_AF-A0A1I8GXK6-F1
#
_entry.id   AF-A0A1I8GXK6-F1
#
_cell.length_a   1.000
_cell.length_b   1.000
_cell.length_c   1.000
_cell.angle_alpha   90.00
_cell.angle_beta   90.00
_cell.angle_gamma   90.00
#
_symmetry.space_group_name_H-M   'P 1'
#
loop_
_entity.id
_entity.type
_entity.pdbx_description
1 polymer ?
#
loop_
_entity_poly.entity_id
_entity_poly.type
_entity_poly.pdbx_seq_one_letter_code
_entity_poly.pdbx_strand_id
1 'polypeptide(L)'
;MPRPTSSRLMHLLAVLIVGCGASALLSNSAGFEPTTCACTTADCIGAGTDICRAPQLCYSRLKAFSGGSPEPLDKGCVLSSKDQGACSLDEPVKDSEGAFLVCCSGSWCNSKPSEIMPTLPGQ
;
A
#
# COMPACT_ATOMS: atom_id res chain seq x y z
N MET A 1 -47.90 -55.05 -37.54
CA MET A 1 -48.87 -54.14 -38.21
C MET A 1 -49.61 -53.33 -37.12
N PRO A 2 -50.00 -52.07 -37.39
CA PRO A 2 -49.79 -50.93 -36.47
C PRO A 2 -51.08 -50.30 -35.91
N ARG A 3 -50.97 -49.43 -34.90
CA ARG A 3 -51.64 -48.11 -34.91
C ARG A 3 -51.05 -47.11 -33.89
N PRO A 4 -51.10 -45.80 -34.21
CA PRO A 4 -50.31 -44.73 -33.60
C PRO A 4 -51.11 -43.89 -32.60
N THR A 5 -50.41 -43.02 -31.86
CA THR A 5 -50.79 -41.71 -31.27
C THR A 5 -49.81 -41.48 -30.11
N SER A 6 -49.26 -40.31 -29.81
CA SER A 6 -49.63 -38.94 -30.09
C SER A 6 -48.38 -38.08 -29.86
N SER A 7 -48.13 -37.12 -30.75
CA SER A 7 -47.14 -36.06 -30.59
C SER A 7 -47.73 -34.94 -29.73
N ARG A 8 -47.08 -34.62 -28.60
CA ARG A 8 -47.07 -33.31 -27.92
C ARG A 8 -45.72 -33.23 -27.18
N LEU A 9 -44.68 -32.59 -27.71
CA LEU A 9 -44.46 -31.14 -27.68
C LEU A 9 -44.85 -30.55 -26.31
N MET A 10 -43.88 -30.34 -25.42
CA MET A 10 -43.52 -29.02 -24.87
C MET A 10 -42.38 -29.15 -23.84
N HIS A 11 -41.28 -28.46 -24.15
CA HIS A 11 -40.38 -27.69 -23.28
C HIS A 11 -40.49 -27.89 -21.77
N LEU A 12 -39.34 -28.13 -21.12
CA LEU A 12 -38.77 -27.16 -20.17
C LEU A 12 -37.38 -27.62 -19.71
N LEU A 13 -36.38 -26.78 -20.01
CA LEU A 13 -35.08 -26.81 -19.34
C LEU A 13 -35.30 -26.68 -17.83
N ALA A 14 -34.70 -27.58 -17.05
CA ALA A 14 -34.43 -27.34 -15.64
C ALA A 14 -32.93 -27.53 -15.42
N VAL A 15 -32.19 -26.43 -15.56
CA VAL A 15 -30.79 -26.33 -15.11
C VAL A 15 -30.84 -26.28 -13.58
N LEU A 16 -30.50 -27.40 -12.93
CA LEU A 16 -30.31 -27.45 -11.48
C LEU A 16 -28.96 -26.78 -11.15
N ILE A 17 -29.01 -25.49 -10.80
CA ILE A 17 -27.88 -24.83 -10.13
C ILE A 17 -27.85 -25.35 -8.70
N VAL A 18 -27.00 -26.33 -8.45
CA VAL A 18 -26.63 -26.75 -7.10
C VAL A 18 -25.76 -25.64 -6.50
N GLY A 19 -26.41 -24.69 -5.85
CA GLY A 19 -25.73 -23.66 -5.08
C GLY A 19 -25.07 -24.30 -3.85
N CYS A 20 -23.75 -24.48 -3.89
CA CYS A 20 -22.96 -24.62 -2.67
C CYS A 20 -23.10 -23.32 -1.87
N GLY A 21 -24.00 -23.32 -0.90
CA GLY A 21 -24.08 -22.30 0.14
C GLY A 21 -22.85 -22.38 1.03
N ALA A 22 -21.72 -21.84 0.55
CA ALA A 22 -20.56 -21.57 1.37
C ALA A 22 -20.77 -20.24 2.11
N SER A 23 -20.58 -20.32 3.41
CA SER A 23 -20.71 -19.27 4.41
C SER A 23 -19.97 -17.99 4.06
N ALA A 24 -20.58 -16.84 4.36
CA ALA A 24 -19.85 -15.61 4.62
C ALA A 24 -20.49 -14.90 5.80
N LEU A 25 -19.95 -15.18 6.99
CA LEU A 25 -20.05 -14.25 8.13
C LEU A 25 -19.52 -12.91 7.64
N LEU A 26 -20.39 -11.89 7.59
CA LEU A 26 -19.99 -10.51 7.36
C LEU A 26 -19.20 -10.03 8.58
N SER A 27 -17.91 -10.35 8.60
CA SER A 27 -16.95 -9.70 9.48
C SER A 27 -16.84 -8.26 9.04
N ASN A 28 -17.56 -7.38 9.73
CA ASN A 28 -17.43 -5.94 9.62
C ASN A 28 -16.12 -5.50 10.29
N SER A 29 -14.98 -5.92 9.73
CA SER A 29 -13.71 -5.23 9.95
C SER A 29 -13.73 -4.03 9.03
N ALA A 30 -13.78 -2.82 9.59
CA ALA A 30 -13.35 -1.63 8.85
C ALA A 30 -11.97 -1.96 8.28
N GLY A 31 -11.91 -2.24 6.97
CA GLY A 31 -10.75 -2.79 6.30
C GLY A 31 -9.65 -1.76 6.33
N PHE A 32 -8.70 -1.94 7.23
CA PHE A 32 -7.51 -1.12 7.24
C PHE A 32 -6.60 -1.62 6.12
N GLU A 33 -6.78 -1.05 4.92
CA GLU A 33 -5.94 -1.37 3.76
C GLU A 33 -4.52 -0.86 4.02
N PRO A 34 -3.50 -1.74 4.01
CA PRO A 34 -2.13 -1.34 4.26
C PRO A 34 -1.62 -0.40 3.17
N THR A 35 -0.93 0.66 3.58
CA THR A 35 -0.28 1.61 2.67
C THR A 35 0.89 0.93 1.95
N THR A 36 0.91 1.01 0.61
CA THR A 36 2.07 0.58 -0.19
C THR A 36 3.04 1.74 -0.35
N CYS A 37 4.33 1.53 -0.09
CA CYS A 37 5.36 2.57 -0.17
C CYS A 37 6.45 2.18 -1.18
N ALA A 38 7.07 3.16 -1.82
CA ALA A 38 8.34 2.94 -2.52
C ALA A 38 9.42 2.60 -1.49
N CYS A 39 10.26 1.63 -1.81
CA CYS A 39 11.29 1.13 -0.91
C CYS A 39 12.64 1.00 -1.61
N THR A 40 13.66 1.63 -1.05
CA THR A 40 15.05 1.55 -1.52
C THR A 40 16.01 1.21 -0.38
N THR A 41 15.50 0.67 0.73
CA THR A 41 16.32 0.20 1.83
C THR A 41 17.10 -1.06 1.44
N ALA A 42 18.18 -1.34 2.18
CA ALA A 42 18.97 -2.55 1.98
C ALA A 42 18.13 -3.84 2.10
N ASP A 43 17.12 -3.85 2.97
CA ASP A 43 16.21 -4.99 3.13
C ASP A 43 15.37 -5.25 1.88
N CYS A 44 14.80 -4.19 1.29
CA CYS A 44 14.01 -4.28 0.06
C CYS A 44 14.90 -4.71 -1.12
N ILE A 45 16.10 -4.13 -1.24
CA ILE A 45 17.10 -4.52 -2.26
C ILE A 45 17.50 -5.99 -2.09
N GLY A 46 17.78 -6.42 -0.86
CA GLY A 46 18.17 -7.80 -0.54
C GLY A 46 17.05 -8.81 -0.82
N ALA A 47 15.78 -8.41 -0.65
CA ALA A 47 14.62 -9.20 -1.00
C ALA A 47 14.24 -9.14 -2.49
N GLY A 48 14.91 -8.31 -3.30
CA GLY A 48 14.60 -8.15 -4.73
C GLY A 48 13.28 -7.43 -4.99
N THR A 49 12.89 -6.49 -4.11
CA THR A 49 11.66 -5.69 -4.23
C THR A 49 11.94 -4.20 -4.11
N ASP A 50 11.13 -3.39 -4.76
CA ASP A 50 11.15 -1.93 -4.76
C ASP A 50 10.00 -1.33 -3.93
N ILE A 51 9.26 -2.19 -3.20
CA ILE A 51 8.10 -1.79 -2.41
C ILE A 51 8.14 -2.41 -1.01
N CYS A 52 7.43 -1.76 -0.09
CA CYS A 52 7.09 -2.33 1.20
C CYS A 52 5.65 -1.98 1.56
N ARG A 53 5.06 -2.72 2.51
CA ARG A 53 3.72 -2.44 3.05
C ARG A 53 3.83 -1.95 4.49
N ALA A 54 3.33 -0.76 4.75
CA ALA A 54 3.21 -0.18 6.07
C ALA A 54 1.76 -0.26 6.54
N PRO A 55 1.51 -0.21 7.86
CA PRO A 55 0.18 0.08 8.34
C PRO A 55 -0.30 1.42 7.78
N GLN A 56 0.37 2.53 8.14
CA GLN A 56 -0.16 3.87 7.85
C GLN A 56 0.77 4.73 6.99
N LEU A 57 2.08 4.70 7.24
CA LEU A 57 3.01 5.74 6.81
C LEU A 57 4.18 5.21 5.98
N CYS A 58 4.57 6.01 4.99
CA CYS A 58 5.81 5.89 4.25
C CYS A 58 6.79 6.98 4.71
N TYR A 59 8.07 6.80 4.42
CA TYR A 59 9.07 7.83 4.65
C TYR A 59 10.02 7.99 3.46
N SER A 60 10.64 9.17 3.38
CA SER A 60 11.79 9.51 2.54
C SER A 60 12.88 10.12 3.42
N ARG A 61 14.09 9.58 3.34
CA ARG A 61 15.27 10.11 4.02
C ARG A 61 16.08 10.93 3.03
N LEU A 62 16.27 12.22 3.28
CA LEU A 62 16.79 13.19 2.32
C LEU A 62 18.08 13.84 2.82
N LYS A 63 19.06 14.05 1.94
CA LYS A 63 20.24 14.85 2.24
C LYS A 63 20.28 16.09 1.36
N ALA A 64 20.76 17.19 1.93
CA ALA A 64 21.02 18.41 1.17
C ALA A 64 22.12 18.13 0.14
N PHE A 65 21.78 18.22 -1.15
CA PHE A 65 22.76 18.21 -2.22
C PHE A 65 23.24 19.64 -2.48
N SER A 66 24.54 19.80 -2.72
CA SER A 66 25.18 21.08 -3.08
C SER A 66 24.64 21.57 -4.44
N GLY A 67 23.49 22.21 -4.43
CA GLY A 67 22.74 22.60 -5.62
C GLY A 67 21.25 22.90 -5.38
N GLY A 68 20.70 22.57 -4.20
CA GLY A 68 19.38 23.01 -3.76
C GLY A 68 18.27 21.95 -3.83
N SER A 69 18.37 20.98 -4.73
CA SER A 69 17.43 19.84 -4.75
C SER A 69 17.86 18.76 -3.76
N PRO A 70 16.96 18.25 -2.91
CA PRO A 70 17.26 17.13 -2.01
C PRO A 70 17.52 15.85 -2.81
N GLU A 71 18.53 15.08 -2.41
CA GLU A 71 18.72 13.72 -2.90
C GLU A 71 18.18 12.72 -1.87
N PRO A 72 17.25 11.82 -2.24
CA PRO A 72 16.79 10.77 -1.35
C PRO A 72 17.91 9.75 -1.14
N LEU A 73 18.32 9.58 0.11
CA LEU A 73 19.25 8.53 0.55
C LEU A 73 18.57 7.17 0.53
N ASP A 74 17.40 7.08 1.14
CA ASP A 74 16.57 5.89 1.13
C ASP A 74 15.08 6.22 1.36
N LYS A 75 14.23 5.25 1.03
CA LYS A 75 12.77 5.31 1.14
C LYS A 75 12.26 4.01 1.72
N GLY A 76 11.18 4.07 2.48
CA GLY A 76 10.59 2.84 3.03
C GLY A 76 9.30 3.04 3.79
N CYS A 77 9.04 2.05 4.65
CA CYS A 77 7.82 1.91 5.44
C CYS A 77 8.09 2.17 6.91
N VAL A 78 7.14 2.85 7.56
CA VAL A 78 7.16 3.01 9.01
C VAL A 78 6.45 1.81 9.63
N LEU A 79 7.23 0.84 10.13
CA LEU A 79 6.71 -0.46 10.57
C LEU A 79 6.45 -0.54 12.08
N SER A 80 7.23 0.18 12.90
CA SER A 80 7.08 0.13 14.36
C SER A 80 6.46 1.41 14.92
N SER A 81 5.80 1.30 16.07
CA SER A 81 5.30 2.45 16.84
C SER A 81 6.42 3.38 17.30
N LYS A 82 7.64 2.85 17.48
CA LYS A 82 8.83 3.63 17.78
C LYS A 82 9.23 4.52 16.60
N ASP A 83 9.16 3.99 15.38
CA ASP A 83 9.46 4.74 14.15
C ASP A 83 8.35 5.73 13.82
N GLN A 84 7.10 5.44 14.22
CA GLN A 84 6.01 6.43 14.18
C GLN A 84 6.31 7.65 15.05
N GLY A 85 6.97 7.47 16.21
CA GLY A 85 7.40 8.58 17.06
C GLY A 85 8.47 9.48 16.42
N ALA A 86 9.27 8.95 15.49
CA ALA A 86 10.19 9.73 14.67
C ALA A 86 9.51 10.40 13.46
N CYS A 87 8.29 9.97 13.12
CA CYS A 87 7.46 10.55 12.07
C CYS A 87 6.42 11.50 12.67
N SER A 88 6.81 12.76 12.91
CA SER A 88 5.82 13.82 12.96
C SER A 88 5.41 14.14 11.52
N LEU A 89 4.12 14.02 11.20
CA LEU A 89 3.62 14.37 9.86
C LEU A 89 3.86 15.85 9.52
N ASP A 90 3.95 16.69 10.55
CA ASP A 90 3.99 18.14 10.40
C ASP A 90 5.41 18.70 10.28
N GLU A 91 6.44 17.97 10.76
CA GLU A 91 7.80 18.50 10.84
C GLU A 91 8.87 17.48 10.45
N PRO A 92 9.80 17.86 9.55
CA PRO A 92 10.93 17.00 9.18
C PRO A 92 11.88 16.83 10.38
N VAL A 93 12.29 15.59 10.63
CA VAL A 93 13.21 15.28 11.73
C VAL A 93 14.62 15.10 11.19
N LYS A 94 15.60 15.73 11.84
CA LYS A 94 17.01 15.51 11.52
C LYS A 94 17.53 14.27 12.23
N ASP A 95 18.10 13.33 11.49
CA ASP A 95 18.73 12.15 12.07
C ASP A 95 20.17 12.41 12.53
N SER A 96 20.80 11.39 13.11
CA SER A 96 22.18 11.44 13.63
C SER A 96 23.25 11.71 12.56
N GLU A 97 22.96 11.42 11.29
CA GLU A 97 23.87 11.66 10.16
C GLU A 97 23.60 13.00 9.47
N GLY A 98 22.64 13.77 9.99
CA GLY A 98 22.25 15.07 9.48
C GLY A 98 21.36 15.01 8.24
N ALA A 99 20.76 13.87 7.92
CA ALA A 99 19.72 13.74 6.92
C ALA A 99 18.34 14.07 7.52
N PHE A 100 17.40 14.39 6.64
CA PHE A 100 16.04 14.79 6.98
C PHE A 100 15.11 13.62 6.74
N LEU A 101 14.31 13.27 7.73
CA LEU A 101 13.25 12.29 7.61
C LEU A 101 11.93 13.02 7.30
N VAL A 102 11.31 12.69 6.19
CA VAL A 102 10.00 13.21 5.77
C VAL A 102 9.03 12.05 5.70
N CYS A 103 7.94 12.13 6.44
CA CYS A 103 6.92 11.08 6.47
C CYS A 103 5.65 11.54 5.75
N CYS A 104 4.95 10.60 5.14
CA CYS A 104 3.71 10.86 4.44
C CYS A 104 2.75 9.67 4.57
N SER A 105 1.45 9.94 4.40
CA SER A 105 0.41 8.93 4.41
C SER A 105 -0.13 8.68 2.99
N GLY A 106 -0.70 7.49 2.78
CA GLY A 106 -1.28 7.09 1.50
C GLY A 106 -0.32 6.35 0.59
N SER A 107 -0.88 5.49 -0.26
CA SER A 107 -0.08 4.62 -1.12
C SER A 107 0.76 5.42 -2.10
N TRP A 108 2.05 5.07 -2.19
CA TRP A 108 3.06 5.67 -3.07
C TRP A 108 3.36 7.15 -2.81
N CYS A 109 3.00 7.69 -1.64
CA CYS A 109 3.23 9.11 -1.34
C CYS A 109 4.72 9.50 -1.38
N ASN A 110 5.63 8.57 -1.07
CA ASN A 110 7.08 8.77 -1.10
C ASN A 110 7.74 8.45 -2.46
N SER A 111 6.97 8.10 -3.50
CA SER A 111 7.50 7.72 -4.81
C SER A 111 8.19 8.89 -5.51
N LYS A 112 7.66 10.10 -5.37
CA LYS A 112 8.21 11.31 -5.99
C LYS A 112 9.44 11.82 -5.23
N PRO A 113 10.46 12.33 -5.94
CA PRO A 113 11.53 13.10 -5.30
C PRO A 113 10.96 14.38 -4.71
N SER A 114 11.46 14.78 -3.54
CA SER A 114 11.11 16.09 -2.97
C SER A 114 11.73 17.20 -3.83
N GLU A 115 10.97 18.24 -4.13
CA GLU A 115 11.46 19.35 -4.98
C GLU A 115 12.27 20.38 -4.16
N ILE A 116 12.02 20.44 -2.85
CA ILE A 116 12.62 21.38 -1.92
C ILE A 116 13.14 20.65 -0.67
N MET A 117 14.24 21.15 -0.10
CA MET A 117 14.70 20.70 1.21
C MET A 117 13.68 21.08 2.30
N PRO A 118 13.37 20.16 3.23
CA PRO A 118 12.50 20.49 4.35
C PRO A 118 13.14 21.54 5.27
N THR A 119 12.36 22.55 5.69
CA THR A 119 12.80 23.53 6.68
C THR A 119 12.61 22.95 8.08
N LEU A 120 13.64 23.04 8.94
CA LEU A 120 13.49 22.67 10.34
C LEU A 120 12.67 23.73 11.08
N PRO A 121 11.80 23.33 12.03
CA PRO A 121 11.11 24.28 12.88
C PRO A 121 12.11 25.12 13.71
N GLY A 122 11.97 26.45 13.64
CA GLY A 122 12.77 27.40 14.42
C GLY A 122 14.06 27.91 13.76
N GLN A 123 14.25 27.72 12.46
CA GLN A 123 15.29 28.41 11.66
C GLN A 123 14.76 29.66 10.96
#